data_AF-A0AAV4ZMS9-F1
#
_entry.id   AF-A0AAV4ZMS9-F1
#
_cell.length_a   1.000
_cell.length_b   1.000
_cell.length_c   1.000
_cell.angle_alpha   90.00
_cell.angle_beta   90.00
_cell.angle_gamma   90.00
#
_symmetry.space_group_name_H-M   'P 1'
#
loop_
_entity.id
_entity.type
_entity.pdbx_description
1 polymer ?
#
loop_
_entity_poly.entity_id
_entity_poly.type
_entity_poly.pdbx_seq_one_letter_code
_entity_poly.pdbx_strand_id
1 'polypeptide(L)'
;MEAKVVRWGDDLAVRLTPAEAEELGIREGETVEMTVTRKAARRRLVNGEPVPTLAEMIAEMERLGPSHRPRTVDWGPDVGAEIIRDD
;
A
#
# COMPACT_ATOMS: atom_id res chain seq x y z
N MET A 1 0.23 5.25 -16.55
CA MET A 1 0.36 6.58 -17.17
C MET A 1 1.29 7.42 -16.32
N GLU A 2 2.24 8.13 -16.92
CA GLU A 2 3.16 9.04 -16.24
C GLU A 2 2.89 10.45 -16.73
N ALA A 3 2.43 11.32 -15.84
CA ALA A 3 2.14 12.71 -16.17
C ALA A 3 3.08 13.64 -15.42
N LYS A 4 3.51 14.71 -16.08
CA LYS A 4 4.44 15.69 -15.49
C LYS A 4 3.64 16.73 -14.71
N VAL A 5 3.99 16.90 -13.42
CA VAL A 5 3.52 18.02 -12.61
C VAL A 5 4.34 19.26 -12.97
N VAL A 6 3.67 20.36 -13.26
CA VAL A 6 4.28 21.65 -13.63
C VAL A 6 3.70 22.77 -12.78
N ARG A 7 4.45 23.87 -12.63
CA ARG A 7 3.93 25.10 -12.01
C ARG A 7 3.08 25.87 -13.01
N TRP A 8 1.91 26.33 -12.57
CA TRP A 8 1.00 27.16 -13.35
C TRP A 8 0.49 28.32 -12.47
N GLY A 9 1.10 29.50 -12.63
CA GLY A 9 0.86 30.62 -11.71
C GLY A 9 1.33 30.27 -10.30
N ASP A 10 0.44 30.44 -9.33
CA ASP A 10 0.66 30.07 -7.92
C ASP A 10 0.34 28.60 -7.62
N ASP A 11 -0.27 27.88 -8.58
CA ASP A 11 -0.73 26.51 -8.43
C ASP A 11 0.17 25.47 -9.14
N LEU A 12 -0.14 24.20 -8.92
CA LEU A 12 0.44 23.08 -9.66
C LEU A 12 -0.60 22.44 -10.58
N ALA A 13 -0.18 22.07 -11.78
CA ALA A 13 -1.01 21.41 -12.77
C ALA A 13 -0.37 20.08 -13.21
N VAL A 14 -1.22 19.09 -13.48
CA VAL A 14 -0.80 17.85 -14.17
C VAL A 14 -1.02 18.05 -15.65
N ARG A 15 0.04 17.92 -16.45
CA ARG A 15 -0.08 18.08 -17.91
C ARG A 15 -0.45 16.75 -18.56
N LEU A 16 -1.56 16.77 -19.31
CA LEU A 16 -2.00 15.69 -20.19
C LEU A 16 -1.87 16.17 -21.65
N THR A 17 -1.50 15.26 -22.54
CA THR A 17 -1.62 15.45 -23.99
C THR A 17 -3.08 15.33 -24.42
N PRO A 18 -3.47 15.85 -25.61
CA PRO A 18 -4.83 15.69 -26.11
C PRO A 18 -5.29 14.23 -26.19
N ALA A 19 -4.38 13.32 -26.58
CA ALA A 19 -4.67 11.89 -26.65
C ALA A 19 -4.93 11.28 -25.27
N GLU A 20 -4.16 11.66 -24.24
CA GLU A 20 -4.37 11.18 -22.86
C GLU A 20 -5.67 11.75 -22.27
N ALA A 21 -6.01 13.00 -22.57
CA ALA A 21 -7.27 13.60 -22.13
C ALA A 21 -8.48 12.90 -22.76
N GLU A 22 -8.41 12.57 -24.06
CA GLU A 22 -9.43 11.81 -24.77
C GLU A 22 -9.57 10.38 -24.24
N GLU A 23 -8.46 9.68 -24.01
CA GLU A 23 -8.44 8.32 -23.44
C GLU A 23 -9.09 8.28 -22.05
N LEU A 24 -8.84 9.30 -21.23
CA LEU A 24 -9.42 9.44 -19.88
C LEU A 24 -10.85 10.02 -19.90
N GLY A 25 -11.34 10.47 -21.05
CA GLY A 25 -12.65 11.10 -21.21
C GLY A 25 -12.79 12.47 -20.53
N ILE A 26 -11.67 13.12 -20.20
CA ILE A 26 -11.62 14.40 -19.47
C ILE A 26 -11.74 15.56 -20.46
N ARG A 27 -12.57 16.55 -20.15
CA ARG A 27 -12.74 17.77 -20.95
C ARG A 27 -12.24 19.02 -20.23
N GLU A 28 -11.90 20.05 -21.00
CA GLU A 28 -11.56 21.35 -20.44
C GLU A 28 -12.72 21.92 -19.60
N GLY A 29 -12.41 22.42 -18.40
CA GLY A 29 -13.39 22.97 -17.45
C GLY A 29 -14.11 21.93 -16.59
N GLU A 30 -13.84 20.65 -16.77
CA GLU A 30 -14.40 19.57 -15.94
C GLU A 30 -13.72 19.50 -14.57
N THR A 31 -14.52 19.26 -13.52
CA THR A 31 -13.98 18.98 -12.18
C THR A 31 -13.77 17.48 -12.04
N VAL A 32 -12.55 17.08 -11.69
CA VAL A 32 -12.18 15.67 -11.51
C VAL A 32 -11.76 15.39 -10.07
N GLU A 33 -12.09 14.20 -9.57
CA GLU A 33 -11.57 13.72 -8.30
C GLU A 33 -10.21 13.04 -8.53
N MET A 34 -9.18 13.47 -7.79
CA MET A 34 -7.84 12.93 -7.91
C MET A 34 -7.47 12.12 -6.67
N THR A 35 -7.22 10.82 -6.84
CA THR A 35 -6.66 9.98 -5.76
C THR A 35 -5.16 9.78 -5.98
N VAL A 36 -4.35 10.14 -4.98
CA VAL A 36 -2.90 9.90 -5.02
C VAL A 36 -2.62 8.48 -4.52
N THR A 37 -2.51 7.54 -5.45
CA THR A 37 -1.87 6.26 -5.16
C THR A 37 -0.37 6.47 -5.16
N ARG A 38 0.22 6.80 -4.00
CA ARG A 38 1.67 6.65 -3.87
C ARG A 38 1.97 5.17 -4.13
N LYS A 39 2.46 4.82 -5.32
CA LYS A 39 3.32 3.63 -5.46
C LYS A 39 4.29 3.75 -4.30
N ALA A 40 4.34 2.74 -3.43
CA ALA A 40 5.12 2.78 -2.19
C ALA A 40 6.61 2.97 -2.49
N ALA A 41 7.01 4.19 -2.84
CA ALA A 41 8.38 4.56 -3.19
C ALA A 41 9.18 4.91 -1.93
N ARG A 42 8.51 5.09 -0.79
CA ARG A 42 9.17 5.07 0.52
C ARG A 42 8.62 3.90 1.29
N ARG A 43 9.49 2.90 1.53
CA ARG A 43 9.23 1.86 2.51
C ARG A 43 8.79 2.52 3.81
N ARG A 44 7.73 2.01 4.42
CA ARG A 44 7.35 2.43 5.77
C ARG A 44 8.55 2.14 6.67
N LEU A 45 8.97 3.11 7.46
CA LEU A 45 10.06 2.93 8.42
C LEU A 45 9.48 2.83 9.84
N VAL A 46 10.02 1.94 10.66
CA VAL A 46 9.76 1.86 12.11
C VAL A 46 11.12 1.88 12.80
N ASN A 47 11.34 2.82 13.72
CA ASN A 47 12.63 3.03 14.38
C ASN A 47 13.82 3.23 13.41
N GLY A 48 13.57 3.80 12.23
CA GLY A 48 14.59 4.00 11.19
C GLY A 48 14.79 2.81 10.25
N GLU A 49 14.20 1.65 10.56
CA GLU A 49 14.33 0.42 9.78
C GLU A 49 13.15 0.24 8.81
N PRO A 50 13.38 -0.23 7.57
CA PRO A 50 12.32 -0.51 6.62
C PRO A 50 11.47 -1.70 7.07
N VAL A 51 10.16 -1.48 7.13
CA VAL A 51 9.18 -2.54 7.35
C VAL A 51 9.14 -3.44 6.11
N PRO A 52 9.38 -4.75 6.24
CA PRO A 52 9.28 -5.67 5.12
C PRO A 52 7.82 -5.80 4.66
N THR A 53 7.65 -6.00 3.36
CA THR A 53 6.35 -6.37 2.77
C THR A 53 6.00 -7.81 3.09
N LEU A 54 4.72 -8.17 3.01
CA LEU A 54 4.27 -9.56 3.18
C LEU A 54 4.98 -10.51 2.20
N ALA A 55 5.18 -10.08 0.95
CA ALA A 55 5.88 -10.86 -0.06
C ALA A 55 7.35 -11.13 0.33
N GLU A 56 8.05 -10.13 0.89
CA GLU A 56 9.42 -10.30 1.39
C GLU A 56 9.48 -11.22 2.61
N MET A 57 8.50 -11.12 3.51
CA MET A 57 8.40 -12.02 4.68
C MET A 57 8.18 -13.49 4.23
N ILE A 58 7.31 -13.73 3.25
CA ILE A 58 7.07 -15.07 2.69
C ILE A 58 8.33 -15.60 2.00
N ALA A 59 8.97 -14.79 1.14
CA ALA A 59 10.21 -15.19 0.47
C ALA A 59 11.32 -15.55 1.48
N GLU A 60 11.41 -14.82 2.60
CA GLU A 60 12.37 -15.14 3.66
C GLU A 60 12.01 -16.44 4.39
N MET A 61 10.73 -16.70 4.66
CA MET A 61 10.28 -17.98 5.21
C MET A 61 10.63 -19.16 4.29
N GLU A 62 10.46 -19.00 2.98
CA GLU A 62 10.83 -20.00 1.98
C GLU A 62 12.35 -20.24 1.93
N ARG A 63 13.14 -19.15 1.98
CA ARG A 63 14.61 -19.20 2.00
C ARG A 63 15.16 -19.91 3.23
N LEU A 64 14.61 -19.63 4.41
CA LEU A 64 15.00 -20.28 5.68
C LEU A 64 14.54 -21.75 5.72
N GLY A 65 13.42 -22.05 5.08
CA GLY A 65 12.89 -23.39 4.94
C GLY A 65 12.21 -23.93 6.22
N PRO A 66 11.66 -25.15 6.15
CA PRO A 66 10.81 -25.71 7.22
C PRO A 66 11.50 -25.88 8.57
N SER A 67 12.82 -26.06 8.61
CA SER A 67 13.59 -26.24 9.85
C SER A 67 13.60 -24.99 10.74
N HIS A 68 13.32 -23.81 10.19
CA HIS A 68 13.25 -22.54 10.92
C HIS A 68 11.82 -22.15 11.30
N ARG A 69 10.82 -23.01 11.04
CA ARG A 69 9.44 -22.75 11.49
C ARG A 69 9.39 -22.81 13.02
N PRO A 70 8.87 -21.77 13.69
CA PRO A 70 8.67 -21.83 15.13
C PRO A 70 7.66 -22.92 15.47
N ARG A 71 7.81 -23.50 16.66
CA ARG A 71 6.83 -24.45 17.17
C ARG A 71 5.53 -23.71 17.50
N THR A 72 4.40 -24.30 17.14
CA THR A 72 3.12 -23.86 17.69
C THR A 72 3.11 -24.13 19.18
N VAL A 73 2.67 -23.14 19.95
CA VAL A 73 2.46 -23.25 21.39
C VAL A 73 0.97 -23.47 21.62
N ASP A 74 0.66 -24.50 22.41
CA ASP A 74 -0.68 -24.66 22.96
C ASP A 74 -0.82 -23.70 24.14
N TRP A 75 -1.69 -22.71 23.98
CA TRP A 75 -1.94 -21.67 24.99
C TRP A 75 -2.89 -22.16 26.09
N GLY A 76 -3.47 -23.36 25.94
CA GLY A 76 -4.49 -23.90 26.83
C GLY A 76 -5.91 -23.48 26.42
N PRO A 77 -6.92 -23.82 27.23
CA PRO A 77 -8.30 -23.41 26.99
C PRO A 77 -8.48 -21.91 27.22
N ASP A 78 -9.45 -21.31 26.54
CA ASP A 78 -9.83 -19.90 26.69
C ASP A 78 -10.14 -19.57 28.16
N VAL A 79 -9.56 -18.48 28.68
CA VAL A 79 -9.82 -18.00 30.03
C VAL A 79 -10.25 -16.54 30.06
N GLY A 80 -11.17 -16.21 30.97
CA GLY A 80 -11.57 -14.82 31.23
C GLY A 80 -12.20 -14.12 30.02
N ALA A 81 -11.49 -13.14 29.46
CA ALA A 81 -11.94 -12.32 28.33
C ALA A 81 -11.77 -13.02 26.96
N GLU A 82 -11.07 -14.15 26.91
CA GLU A 82 -10.93 -14.98 25.70
C GLU A 82 -12.22 -15.77 25.42
N ILE A 83 -13.06 -16.00 26.45
CA ILE A 83 -14.30 -16.76 26.34
C ILE A 83 -15.34 -15.91 25.59
N ILE A 84 -15.57 -16.23 24.31
CA ILE A 84 -16.66 -15.65 23.52
C ILE A 84 -17.95 -16.42 23.82
N ARG A 85 -19.02 -15.70 24.19
CA ARG A 85 -20.36 -16.25 24.36
C ARG A 85 -21.21 -15.81 23.17
N ASP A 86 -21.54 -16.75 22.30
CA ASP A 86 -22.35 -16.55 21.09
C ASP A 86 -23.84 -16.88 21.33
N ASP A 87 -24.33 -16.69 22.56
CA ASP A 87 -25.74 -16.90 22.93
C ASP A 87 -26.68 -15.76 22.50
#